data_AF-A0A8T7KG20-F1
#
_entry.id   AF-A0A8T7KG20-F1
#
_cell.length_a   1.000
_cell.length_b   1.000
_cell.length_c   1.000
_cell.angle_alpha   90.00
_cell.angle_beta   90.00
_cell.angle_gamma   90.00
#
_symmetry.space_group_name_H-M   'P 1'
#
loop_
_entity.id
_entity.type
_entity.pdbx_description
1 polymer ?
#
loop_
_entity_poly.entity_id
_entity_poly.type
_entity_poly.pdbx_seq_one_letter_code
_entity_poly.pdbx_strand_id
1 'polypeptide(L)'
;MNRLSLNDLLRLFLETRVPALFLIGSLALAILGNAVYELLTGVFGATPQFLIALIASAVLIFAFVVVGFQRVLRALRRQSATKVDPDRQAPPHAGLILPVSANPQAADADILAWHQQGATLRHCWLLASPSVASSERFRDLKQALLEQNVNPHVVLLDDVLRADQVYLKVREAINEAAPVRDAWPLIADITGGTKVMTAGILLACLDAGVPVQYWVAPRDRRGDPFSSPDSCAMQVVVRTL
;
A
#
# COMPACT_ATOMS: atom_id res chain seq x y z
N MET A 1 32.06 13.28 22.79
CA MET A 1 31.05 14.34 22.62
C MET A 1 30.64 14.36 21.15
N ASN A 2 29.45 13.82 20.83
CA ASN A 2 28.96 13.74 19.46
C ASN A 2 28.66 15.16 18.94
N ARG A 3 29.30 15.55 17.84
CA ARG A 3 28.96 16.79 17.14
C ARG A 3 27.60 16.58 16.47
N LEU A 4 26.57 17.23 17.00
CA LEU A 4 25.28 17.37 16.33
C LEU A 4 25.52 17.97 14.94
N SER A 5 25.03 17.28 13.90
CA SER A 5 25.10 17.80 12.54
C SER A 5 24.22 19.04 12.42
N LEU A 6 24.63 19.99 11.58
CA LEU A 6 23.86 21.19 11.25
C LEU A 6 22.45 20.83 10.73
N ASN A 7 22.34 19.68 10.04
CA ASN A 7 21.07 19.13 9.57
C ASN A 7 20.17 18.61 10.71
N ASP A 8 20.76 18.05 11.77
CA ASP A 8 20.00 17.55 12.92
C ASP A 8 19.44 18.71 13.73
N LEU A 9 20.23 19.77 13.89
CA LEU A 9 19.81 21.01 14.54
C LEU A 9 18.67 21.69 13.75
N LEU A 10 18.82 21.84 12.43
CA LEU A 10 17.77 22.44 11.59
C LEU A 10 16.46 21.65 11.61
N ARG A 11 16.54 20.31 11.66
CA ARG A 11 15.36 19.46 11.79
C ARG A 11 14.63 19.69 13.12
N LEU A 12 15.36 19.74 14.23
CA LEU A 12 14.81 20.03 15.55
C LEU A 12 14.11 21.40 15.63
N PHE A 13 14.64 22.43 14.97
CA PHE A 13 14.05 23.78 14.94
C PHE A 13 12.80 23.90 14.04
N LEU A 14 12.63 22.99 13.08
CA LEU A 14 11.51 23.01 12.13
C LEU A 14 10.49 21.90 12.42
N GLU A 15 10.65 21.16 13.51
CA GLU A 15 9.77 20.05 13.89
C GLU A 15 8.52 20.54 14.63
N THR A 16 7.33 20.28 14.08
CA THR A 16 6.04 20.67 14.68
C THR A 16 5.70 19.94 15.97
N ARG A 17 6.48 18.90 16.34
CA ARG A 17 6.31 18.15 17.59
C ARG A 17 6.79 18.91 18.82
N VAL A 18 7.61 19.95 18.65
CA VAL A 18 8.10 20.83 19.73
C VAL A 18 7.71 22.28 19.42
N PRO A 19 6.50 22.73 19.81
CA PRO A 19 5.95 24.02 19.39
C PRO A 19 6.85 25.22 19.70
N ALA A 20 7.56 25.19 20.83
CA ALA A 20 8.47 26.26 21.24
C ALA A 20 9.67 26.42 20.30
N LEU A 21 10.31 25.32 19.89
CA LEU A 21 11.44 25.35 18.95
C LEU A 21 10.99 25.78 17.56
N PHE A 22 9.82 25.33 17.13
CA PHE A 22 9.20 25.75 15.87
C PHE A 22 8.90 27.26 15.85
N LEU A 23 8.38 27.83 16.94
CA LEU A 23 8.16 29.28 17.06
C LEU A 23 9.46 30.07 16.99
N ILE A 24 10.50 29.62 17.70
CA ILE A 24 11.84 30.25 17.68
C ILE A 24 12.44 30.18 16.27
N GLY A 25 12.36 29.02 15.61
CA GLY A 25 12.84 28.84 14.24
C GLY A 25 12.09 29.71 13.24
N SER A 26 10.76 29.80 13.37
CA SER A 26 9.92 30.66 12.52
C SER A 26 10.23 32.14 12.71
N LEU A 27 10.41 32.59 13.96
CA LEU A 27 10.79 33.96 14.27
C LEU A 27 12.18 34.30 13.72
N ALA A 28 13.17 33.42 13.90
CA ALA A 28 14.51 33.60 13.35
C ALA A 28 14.48 33.69 11.81
N LEU A 29 13.69 32.84 11.15
CA LEU A 29 13.53 32.88 9.70
C LEU A 29 12.85 34.16 9.22
N ALA A 30 11.84 34.65 9.95
CA ALA A 30 11.17 35.91 9.66
C ALA A 30 12.13 37.11 9.78
N ILE A 31 12.92 37.17 10.86
CA ILE A 31 13.93 38.20 11.07
C ILE A 31 14.97 38.16 9.94
N LEU A 32 15.45 36.97 9.58
CA LEU A 32 16.42 36.81 8.49
C LEU A 32 15.82 37.27 7.16
N GLY A 33 14.58 36.87 6.85
CA GLY A 33 13.88 37.30 5.64
C GLY A 33 13.74 38.82 5.57
N ASN A 34 13.40 39.46 6.69
CA ASN A 34 13.30 40.92 6.78
C ASN A 34 14.67 41.61 6.60
N ALA A 35 15.73 41.09 7.24
CA ALA A 35 17.08 41.63 7.10
C ALA A 35 17.60 41.55 5.65
N VAL A 36 17.32 40.44 4.95
CA VAL A 36 17.64 40.30 3.52
C VAL A 36 16.84 41.30 2.69
N TYR A 37 15.55 41.48 2.97
CA TYR A 37 14.71 42.47 2.29
C TYR A 37 15.24 43.91 2.48
N GLU A 38 15.58 44.29 3.70
CA GLU A 38 16.15 45.61 4.03
C GLU A 38 17.50 45.82 3.35
N LEU A 39 18.38 44.81 3.34
CA LEU A 39 19.67 44.88 2.64
C LEU A 39 19.47 45.10 1.13
N LEU A 40 18.57 44.34 0.51
CA LEU A 40 18.29 44.46 -0.93
C LEU A 40 17.69 45.83 -1.28
N THR A 41 16.72 46.31 -0.50
CA THR A 41 16.10 47.62 -0.74
C THR A 41 17.04 48.78 -0.42
N GLY A 42 17.94 48.62 0.56
CA GLY A 42 18.98 49.60 0.89
C GLY A 42 20.06 49.74 -0.19
N VAL A 43 20.44 48.64 -0.86
CA VAL A 43 21.46 48.65 -1.92
C VAL A 43 20.90 49.09 -3.28
N PHE A 44 19.71 48.61 -3.66
CA PHE A 44 19.14 48.82 -5.00
C PHE A 44 18.07 49.93 -5.05
N GLY A 45 17.69 50.47 -3.88
CA GLY A 45 16.64 51.46 -3.75
C GLY A 45 15.23 50.84 -3.79
N ALA A 46 14.31 51.42 -3.01
CA ALA A 46 12.92 50.98 -2.93
C ALA A 46 12.05 51.54 -4.06
N THR A 47 12.45 51.32 -5.32
CA THR A 47 11.62 51.72 -6.48
C THR A 47 10.49 50.71 -6.71
N PRO A 48 9.30 51.15 -7.20
CA PRO A 48 8.19 50.23 -7.47
C PRO A 48 8.55 49.09 -8.44
N GLN A 49 9.39 49.37 -9.45
CA GLN A 49 9.84 48.38 -10.43
C GLN A 49 10.71 47.30 -9.76
N PHE A 50 11.63 47.70 -8.88
CA PHE A 50 12.48 46.77 -8.14
C PHE A 50 11.66 45.89 -7.20
N LEU A 51 10.68 46.45 -6.49
CA LEU A 51 9.81 45.68 -5.60
C LEU A 51 8.96 44.64 -6.36
N ILE A 52 8.43 45.00 -7.52
CA ILE A 52 7.70 44.05 -8.39
C ILE A 52 8.63 42.93 -8.85
N ALA A 53 9.85 43.27 -9.30
CA ALA A 53 10.84 42.28 -9.72
C ALA A 53 11.26 41.35 -8.56
N LEU A 54 11.42 41.90 -7.36
CA LEU A 54 11.75 41.14 -6.15
C LEU A 54 10.66 40.13 -5.82
N ILE A 55 9.38 40.56 -5.80
CA ILE A 55 8.24 39.66 -5.56
C ILE A 55 8.17 38.58 -6.63
N ALA A 56 8.27 38.94 -7.91
CA ALA A 56 8.24 37.99 -9.02
C ALA A 56 9.37 36.95 -8.91
N SER A 57 10.57 37.37 -8.54
CA SER A 57 11.72 36.47 -8.33
C SER A 57 11.50 35.52 -7.15
N ALA A 58 10.95 35.99 -6.03
CA ALA A 58 10.63 35.16 -4.87
C ALA A 58 9.58 34.10 -5.21
N VAL A 59 8.53 34.46 -5.95
CA VAL A 59 7.51 33.52 -6.44
C VAL A 59 8.10 32.48 -7.38
N LEU A 60 8.99 32.88 -8.31
CA LEU A 60 9.65 31.96 -9.23
C LEU A 60 10.57 30.98 -8.49
N ILE A 61 11.37 31.46 -7.53
CA ILE A 61 12.23 30.61 -6.70
C ILE A 61 11.37 29.64 -5.90
N PHE A 62 10.29 30.11 -5.28
CA PHE A 62 9.37 29.25 -4.54
C PHE A 62 8.75 28.17 -5.44
N ALA A 63 8.25 28.54 -6.62
CA ALA A 63 7.72 27.59 -7.59
C ALA A 63 8.76 26.56 -8.03
N PHE A 64 10.00 27.00 -8.29
CA PHE A 64 11.11 26.11 -8.65
C PHE A 64 11.46 25.14 -7.53
N VAL A 65 11.54 25.60 -6.28
CA VAL A 65 11.79 24.75 -5.10
C VAL A 65 10.65 23.75 -4.91
N VAL A 66 9.39 24.18 -5.02
CA VAL A 66 8.23 23.28 -4.90
C VAL A 66 8.25 22.22 -5.98
N VAL A 67 8.47 22.59 -7.24
CA VAL A 67 8.52 21.63 -8.37
C VAL A 67 9.73 20.70 -8.24
N GLY A 68 10.90 21.23 -7.88
CA GLY A 68 12.12 20.47 -7.65
C GLY A 68 11.95 19.46 -6.50
N PHE A 69 11.44 19.92 -5.36
CA PHE A 69 11.15 19.08 -4.21
C PHE A 69 10.09 18.02 -4.52
N GLN A 70 9.02 18.37 -5.24
CA GLN A 70 8.04 17.38 -5.72
C GLN A 70 8.67 16.35 -6.65
N ARG A 71 9.57 16.74 -7.55
CA ARG A 71 10.29 15.81 -8.44
C ARG A 71 11.22 14.89 -7.66
N VAL A 72 11.97 15.42 -6.70
CA VAL A 72 12.86 14.64 -5.82
C VAL A 72 12.05 13.67 -4.97
N LEU A 73 10.96 14.12 -4.33
CA LEU A 73 10.07 13.25 -3.57
C LEU A 73 9.45 12.16 -4.45
N ARG A 74 9.04 12.48 -5.68
CA ARG A 74 8.53 11.47 -6.63
C ARG A 74 9.62 10.49 -7.04
N ALA A 75 10.86 10.94 -7.23
CA ALA A 75 11.99 10.07 -7.56
C ALA A 75 12.37 9.14 -6.39
N LEU A 76 12.38 9.66 -5.16
CA LEU A 76 12.65 8.88 -3.96
C LEU A 76 11.54 7.86 -3.68
N ARG A 77 10.26 8.26 -3.82
CA ARG A 77 9.12 7.33 -3.72
C ARG A 77 9.12 6.25 -4.81
N ARG A 78 9.67 6.54 -5.99
CA ARG A 78 9.87 5.54 -7.07
C ARG A 78 10.93 4.50 -6.74
N GLN A 79 11.89 4.82 -5.86
CA GLN A 79 12.96 3.90 -5.44
C GLN A 79 12.60 3.09 -4.19
N SER A 80 11.54 3.43 -3.47
CA SER A 80 10.90 2.51 -2.53
C SER A 80 10.16 1.43 -3.32
N ALA A 81 10.90 0.58 -4.05
CA ALA A 81 10.53 -0.82 -4.15
C ALA A 81 10.28 -1.25 -2.71
N THR A 82 9.02 -1.49 -2.39
CA THR A 82 8.55 -1.79 -1.04
C THR A 82 9.14 -3.13 -0.64
N LYS A 83 10.39 -3.09 -0.15
CA LYS A 83 11.05 -4.23 0.46
C LYS A 83 10.29 -4.50 1.75
N VAL A 84 9.37 -5.44 1.68
CA VAL A 84 8.66 -5.92 2.87
C VAL A 84 9.73 -6.50 3.79
N ASP A 85 9.66 -6.11 5.06
CA ASP A 85 10.50 -6.67 6.11
C ASP A 85 10.34 -8.21 6.10
N PRO A 86 11.41 -9.02 6.03
CA PRO A 86 11.31 -10.48 6.03
C PRO A 86 10.41 -11.03 7.14
N ASP A 87 10.40 -10.38 8.31
CA ASP A 87 9.56 -10.78 9.45
C ASP A 87 8.04 -10.57 9.21
N ARG A 88 7.68 -9.79 8.19
CA ARG A 88 6.30 -9.55 7.77
C ARG A 88 5.90 -10.32 6.52
N GLN A 89 6.79 -11.13 5.96
CA GLN A 89 6.46 -11.92 4.79
C GLN A 89 5.58 -13.11 5.19
N ALA A 90 4.42 -13.25 4.55
CA ALA A 90 3.54 -14.38 4.82
C ALA A 90 4.14 -15.65 4.22
N PRO A 91 4.30 -16.75 5.00
CA PRO A 91 4.79 -18.00 4.45
C PRO A 91 3.78 -18.60 3.44
N PRO A 92 4.20 -19.52 2.56
CA PRO A 92 3.27 -20.33 1.78
C PRO A 92 2.27 -21.08 2.69
N HIS A 93 1.04 -21.28 2.21
CA HIS A 93 -0.08 -21.82 2.99
C HIS A 93 -0.79 -22.91 2.18
N ALA A 94 -1.35 -23.91 2.87
CA ALA A 94 -2.01 -25.03 2.22
C ALA A 94 -3.43 -24.70 1.75
N GLY A 95 -4.10 -23.80 2.46
CA GLY A 95 -5.38 -23.23 2.08
C GLY A 95 -5.24 -21.74 1.79
N LEU A 96 -5.86 -21.28 0.70
CA LEU A 96 -5.93 -19.86 0.35
C LEU A 96 -7.38 -19.44 0.08
N ILE A 97 -7.85 -18.39 0.74
CA ILE A 97 -9.07 -17.67 0.40
C ILE A 97 -8.68 -16.48 -0.48
N LEU A 98 -9.07 -16.48 -1.75
CA LEU A 98 -8.61 -15.52 -2.76
C LEU A 98 -9.80 -14.77 -3.42
N PRO A 99 -9.92 -13.45 -3.23
CA PRO A 99 -10.85 -12.63 -4.00
C PRO A 99 -10.35 -12.48 -5.44
N VAL A 100 -11.05 -13.10 -6.38
CA VAL A 100 -10.67 -13.10 -7.79
C VAL A 100 -11.03 -11.78 -8.43
N SER A 101 -10.05 -11.15 -9.07
CA SER A 101 -10.26 -9.90 -9.78
C SER A 101 -10.84 -10.11 -11.17
N ALA A 102 -11.70 -9.18 -11.59
CA ALA A 102 -12.13 -9.07 -12.98
C ALA A 102 -11.01 -8.59 -13.92
N ASN A 103 -9.95 -7.96 -13.38
CA ASN A 103 -8.86 -7.41 -14.18
C ASN A 103 -7.85 -8.51 -14.57
N PRO A 104 -7.59 -8.73 -15.88
CA PRO A 104 -6.57 -9.64 -16.37
C PRO A 104 -5.18 -9.48 -15.74
N GLN A 105 -4.81 -8.25 -15.40
CA GLN A 105 -3.50 -7.88 -14.86
C GLN A 105 -3.43 -7.90 -13.33
N ALA A 106 -4.45 -8.43 -12.65
CA ALA A 106 -4.40 -8.57 -11.20
C ALA A 106 -3.35 -9.58 -10.74
N ALA A 107 -2.91 -9.43 -9.49
CA ALA A 107 -1.86 -10.23 -8.87
C ALA A 107 -2.26 -11.69 -8.56
N ASP A 108 -3.46 -12.14 -8.95
CA ASP A 108 -4.01 -13.46 -8.64
C ASP A 108 -3.01 -14.59 -8.98
N ALA A 109 -2.37 -14.52 -10.16
CA ALA A 109 -1.39 -15.51 -10.60
C ALA A 109 -0.11 -15.50 -9.75
N ASP A 110 0.39 -14.31 -9.39
CA ASP A 110 1.61 -14.16 -8.57
C ASP A 110 1.37 -14.68 -7.14
N ILE A 111 0.19 -14.37 -6.58
CA ILE A 111 -0.24 -14.86 -5.25
C ILE A 111 -0.32 -16.39 -5.25
N LEU A 112 -0.95 -16.97 -6.27
CA LEU A 112 -1.03 -18.43 -6.39
C LEU A 112 0.36 -19.07 -6.53
N ALA A 113 1.22 -18.52 -7.38
CA ALA A 113 2.59 -18.99 -7.55
C ALA A 113 3.38 -18.95 -6.23
N TRP A 114 3.17 -17.93 -5.40
CA TRP A 114 3.79 -17.83 -4.07
C TRP A 114 3.38 -18.99 -3.16
N HIS A 115 2.08 -19.29 -3.06
CA HIS A 115 1.61 -20.41 -2.22
C HIS A 115 1.87 -21.79 -2.84
N GLN A 116 2.19 -21.87 -4.13
CA GLN A 116 2.56 -23.14 -4.76
C GLN A 116 4.03 -23.51 -4.53
N GLN A 117 4.85 -22.61 -3.99
CA GLN A 117 6.23 -22.91 -3.64
C GLN A 117 6.29 -24.13 -2.71
N GLY A 118 7.11 -25.12 -3.08
CA GLY A 118 7.24 -26.37 -2.34
C GLY A 118 5.99 -27.27 -2.36
N ALA A 119 5.06 -27.08 -3.32
CA ALA A 119 3.79 -27.78 -3.40
C ALA A 119 2.97 -27.69 -2.11
N THR A 120 2.98 -26.50 -1.48
CA THR A 120 2.28 -26.28 -0.21
C THR A 120 0.80 -26.04 -0.40
N LEU A 121 0.37 -25.25 -1.39
CA LEU A 121 -1.04 -25.03 -1.71
C LEU A 121 -1.76 -26.32 -2.16
N ARG A 122 -2.89 -26.62 -1.51
CA ARG A 122 -3.75 -27.79 -1.78
C ARG A 122 -5.20 -27.40 -2.03
N HIS A 123 -5.67 -26.33 -1.40
CA HIS A 123 -7.05 -25.85 -1.54
C HIS A 123 -7.09 -24.34 -1.78
N CYS A 124 -7.97 -23.89 -2.67
CA CYS A 124 -8.18 -22.47 -2.92
C CYS A 124 -9.68 -22.13 -2.98
N TRP A 125 -10.15 -21.32 -2.04
CA TRP A 125 -11.50 -20.74 -2.04
C TRP A 125 -11.50 -19.45 -2.84
N LEU A 126 -12.03 -19.52 -4.06
CA LEU A 126 -12.12 -18.41 -5.00
C LEU A 126 -13.40 -17.62 -4.73
N LEU A 127 -13.26 -16.41 -4.17
CA LEU A 127 -14.38 -15.50 -4.01
C LEU A 127 -14.60 -14.73 -5.31
N ALA A 128 -15.81 -14.82 -5.86
CA ALA A 128 -16.14 -14.14 -7.11
C ALA A 128 -17.59 -13.64 -7.11
N SER A 129 -17.84 -12.50 -7.74
CA SER A 129 -19.20 -12.12 -8.12
C SER A 129 -19.70 -13.04 -9.25
N PRO A 130 -21.02 -13.16 -9.47
CA PRO A 130 -21.57 -13.94 -10.58
C PRO A 130 -20.99 -13.56 -11.96
N SER A 131 -20.74 -12.27 -12.18
CA SER A 131 -20.10 -11.75 -13.40
C SER A 131 -18.65 -12.19 -13.58
N VAL A 132 -17.88 -12.29 -12.48
CA VAL A 132 -16.50 -12.80 -12.53
C VAL A 132 -16.49 -14.32 -12.69
N ALA A 133 -17.36 -15.04 -11.96
CA ALA A 133 -17.44 -16.50 -11.99
C ALA A 133 -17.83 -17.07 -13.37
N SER A 134 -18.55 -16.28 -14.18
CA SER A 134 -18.94 -16.62 -15.56
C SER A 134 -17.90 -16.24 -16.62
N SER A 135 -16.83 -15.56 -16.24
CA SER A 135 -15.78 -15.13 -17.16
C SER A 135 -14.88 -16.29 -17.62
N GLU A 136 -14.30 -16.16 -18.81
CA GLU A 136 -13.31 -17.11 -19.35
C GLU A 136 -12.10 -17.21 -18.43
N ARG A 137 -11.57 -16.07 -17.97
CA ARG A 137 -10.48 -15.98 -16.99
C ARG A 137 -10.72 -16.83 -15.75
N PHE A 138 -11.93 -16.79 -15.19
CA PHE A 138 -12.24 -17.57 -13.99
C PHE A 138 -12.23 -19.09 -14.27
N ARG A 139 -12.71 -19.50 -15.44
CA ARG A 139 -12.64 -20.90 -15.89
C ARG A 139 -11.19 -21.34 -16.10
N ASP A 140 -10.38 -20.52 -16.76
CA ASP A 140 -8.97 -20.80 -16.99
C ASP A 140 -8.19 -20.90 -15.66
N LEU A 141 -8.45 -19.99 -14.73
CA LEU A 141 -7.86 -20.01 -13.40
C LEU A 141 -8.23 -21.29 -12.64
N LYS A 142 -9.52 -21.66 -12.65
CA LYS A 142 -10.01 -22.89 -12.01
C LYS A 142 -9.35 -24.13 -12.61
N GLN A 143 -9.23 -24.18 -13.95
CA GLN A 143 -8.60 -25.27 -14.67
C GLN A 143 -7.10 -25.37 -14.34
N ALA A 144 -6.38 -24.25 -14.34
CA ALA A 144 -4.96 -24.20 -13.98
C ALA A 144 -4.71 -24.71 -12.55
N LEU A 145 -5.58 -24.38 -11.58
CA LEU A 145 -5.49 -24.90 -10.22
C LEU A 145 -5.62 -26.43 -10.19
N LEU A 146 -6.59 -26.99 -10.92
CA LEU A 146 -6.78 -28.45 -10.99
C LEU A 146 -5.56 -29.15 -11.62
N GLU A 147 -5.00 -28.59 -12.69
CA GLU A 147 -3.79 -29.10 -13.34
C GLU A 147 -2.57 -29.10 -12.41
N GLN A 148 -2.55 -28.19 -11.44
CA GLN A 148 -1.53 -28.07 -10.41
C GLN A 148 -1.84 -28.89 -9.14
N ASN A 149 -2.87 -29.75 -9.17
CA ASN A 149 -3.35 -30.53 -8.03
C ASN A 149 -3.80 -29.67 -6.83
N VAL A 150 -4.30 -28.47 -7.11
CA VAL A 150 -4.97 -27.60 -6.13
C VAL A 150 -6.48 -27.72 -6.34
N ASN A 151 -7.22 -28.02 -5.28
CA ASN A 151 -8.68 -28.15 -5.34
C ASN A 151 -9.35 -26.76 -5.23
N PRO A 152 -10.01 -26.27 -6.28
CA PRO A 152 -10.69 -24.98 -6.28
C PRO A 152 -12.12 -25.08 -5.73
N HIS A 153 -12.41 -24.30 -4.69
CA HIS A 153 -13.75 -24.13 -4.11
C HIS A 153 -14.30 -22.77 -4.56
N VAL A 154 -15.52 -22.73 -5.09
CA VAL A 154 -16.11 -21.47 -5.59
C VAL A 154 -17.00 -20.87 -4.50
N VAL A 155 -16.71 -19.64 -4.10
CA VAL A 155 -17.51 -18.87 -3.16
C VAL A 155 -18.16 -17.71 -3.91
N LEU A 156 -19.44 -17.84 -4.21
CA LEU A 156 -20.19 -16.79 -4.90
C LEU A 156 -20.58 -15.66 -3.93
N LEU A 157 -20.27 -14.43 -4.33
CA LEU A 157 -20.63 -13.20 -3.63
C LEU A 157 -21.73 -12.47 -4.41
N ASP A 158 -22.98 -12.62 -3.98
CA ASP A 158 -24.14 -12.03 -4.65
C ASP A 158 -24.06 -10.49 -4.69
N ASP A 159 -23.67 -9.87 -3.56
CA ASP A 159 -23.46 -8.44 -3.46
C ASP A 159 -22.09 -8.10 -2.84
N VAL A 160 -21.13 -7.77 -3.71
CA VAL A 160 -19.76 -7.39 -3.33
C VAL A 160 -19.66 -6.02 -2.64
N LEU A 161 -20.76 -5.27 -2.54
CA LEU A 161 -20.87 -3.98 -1.85
C LEU A 161 -21.49 -4.11 -0.45
N ARG A 162 -21.77 -5.34 0.01
CA ARG A 162 -22.26 -5.62 1.36
C ARG A 162 -21.24 -6.39 2.18
N ALA A 163 -20.51 -5.67 3.03
CA ALA A 163 -19.46 -6.24 3.87
C ALA A 163 -19.97 -7.36 4.79
N ASP A 164 -21.22 -7.27 5.26
CA ASP A 164 -21.87 -8.28 6.09
C ASP A 164 -22.10 -9.59 5.33
N GLN A 165 -22.49 -9.53 4.05
CA GLN A 165 -22.63 -10.72 3.22
C GLN A 165 -21.28 -11.35 2.90
N VAL A 166 -20.27 -10.53 2.57
CA VAL A 166 -18.91 -11.01 2.35
C VAL A 166 -18.38 -11.69 3.62
N TYR A 167 -18.60 -11.08 4.79
CA TYR A 167 -18.25 -11.68 6.08
C TYR A 167 -18.86 -13.07 6.26
N LEU A 168 -20.17 -13.22 6.04
CA LEU A 168 -20.87 -14.50 6.20
C LEU A 168 -20.32 -15.56 5.23
N LYS A 169 -20.09 -15.20 3.97
CA LYS A 169 -19.56 -16.12 2.95
C LYS A 169 -18.12 -16.56 3.25
N VAL A 170 -17.29 -15.65 3.75
CA VAL A 170 -15.93 -15.98 4.18
C VAL A 170 -15.95 -16.85 5.44
N ARG A 171 -16.85 -16.58 6.40
CA ARG A 171 -17.05 -17.44 7.58
C ARG A 171 -17.51 -18.85 7.18
N GLU A 172 -18.42 -18.97 6.22
CA GLU A 172 -18.83 -20.25 5.63
C GLU A 172 -17.64 -20.99 5.02
N ALA A 173 -16.85 -20.32 4.17
CA ALA A 173 -15.65 -20.90 3.57
C ALA A 173 -14.61 -21.37 4.61
N ILE A 174 -14.38 -20.59 5.67
CA ILE A 174 -13.49 -20.98 6.78
C ILE A 174 -14.04 -22.20 7.53
N ASN A 175 -15.35 -22.24 7.78
CA ASN A 175 -15.99 -23.38 8.45
C ASN A 175 -15.96 -24.65 7.57
N GLU A 176 -16.07 -24.52 6.25
CA GLU A 176 -15.89 -25.61 5.29
C GLU A 176 -14.43 -26.11 5.23
N ALA A 177 -13.46 -25.23 5.40
CA ALA A 177 -12.04 -25.58 5.48
C ALA A 177 -11.66 -26.27 6.80
N ALA A 178 -12.38 -26.00 7.89
CA ALA A 178 -12.08 -26.54 9.22
C ALA A 178 -11.96 -28.08 9.28
N PRO A 179 -12.86 -28.89 8.68
CA PRO A 179 -12.72 -30.36 8.67
C PRO A 179 -11.67 -30.88 7.66
N VAL A 180 -11.16 -30.04 6.75
CA VAL A 180 -10.25 -30.44 5.67
C VAL A 180 -8.80 -30.28 6.14
N ARG A 181 -8.21 -31.36 6.67
CA ARG A 181 -6.89 -31.31 7.34
C ARG A 181 -5.77 -30.74 6.47
N ASP A 182 -5.74 -31.07 5.18
CA ASP A 182 -4.74 -30.61 4.22
C ASP A 182 -5.01 -29.22 3.63
N ALA A 183 -6.07 -28.53 4.09
CA ALA A 183 -6.27 -27.10 3.84
C ALA A 183 -5.57 -26.20 4.88
N TRP A 184 -4.92 -26.77 5.90
CA TRP A 184 -4.25 -26.00 6.95
C TRP A 184 -2.72 -26.04 6.81
N PRO A 185 -2.01 -24.92 7.04
CA PRO A 185 -2.55 -23.63 7.50
C PRO A 185 -3.33 -22.89 6.40
N LEU A 186 -4.39 -22.18 6.79
CA LEU A 186 -5.28 -21.38 5.94
C LEU A 186 -4.93 -19.90 6.05
N ILE A 187 -4.95 -19.16 4.93
CA ILE A 187 -4.78 -17.70 4.90
C ILE A 187 -5.77 -17.06 3.93
N ALA A 188 -6.15 -15.81 4.19
CA ALA A 188 -6.96 -15.02 3.26
C ALA A 188 -6.16 -13.88 2.64
N ASP A 189 -6.33 -13.67 1.34
CA ASP A 189 -5.75 -12.54 0.62
C ASP A 189 -6.76 -11.39 0.50
N ILE A 190 -6.29 -10.14 0.66
CA ILE A 190 -7.11 -8.93 0.52
C ILE A 190 -6.60 -7.97 -0.55
N THR A 191 -5.74 -8.45 -1.45
CA THR A 191 -5.16 -7.66 -2.54
C THR A 191 -6.23 -7.31 -3.58
N GLY A 192 -7.02 -8.31 -3.94
CA GLY A 192 -8.09 -8.21 -4.94
C GLY A 192 -9.43 -7.77 -4.35
N GLY A 193 -10.43 -7.64 -5.22
CA GLY A 193 -11.80 -7.28 -4.85
C GLY A 193 -12.00 -5.79 -4.56
N THR A 194 -13.17 -5.46 -4.01
CA THR A 194 -13.51 -4.10 -3.58
C THR A 194 -13.02 -3.84 -2.16
N LYS A 195 -12.89 -2.56 -1.76
CA LYS A 195 -12.59 -2.21 -0.36
C LYS A 195 -13.63 -2.76 0.63
N VAL A 196 -14.88 -2.91 0.17
CA VAL A 196 -15.96 -3.48 0.98
C VAL A 196 -15.73 -4.98 1.18
N MET A 197 -15.30 -5.69 0.13
CA MET A 197 -14.89 -7.09 0.25
C MET A 197 -13.73 -7.24 1.23
N THR A 198 -12.69 -6.40 1.11
CA THR A 198 -11.56 -6.38 2.06
C THR A 198 -12.03 -6.26 3.50
N ALA A 199 -12.98 -5.37 3.80
CA ALA A 199 -13.52 -5.21 5.15
C ALA A 199 -14.25 -6.48 5.64
N GLY A 200 -15.11 -7.07 4.81
CA GLY A 200 -15.80 -8.33 5.15
C GLY A 200 -14.85 -9.50 5.40
N ILE A 201 -13.83 -9.66 4.53
CA ILE A 201 -12.79 -10.70 4.67
C ILE A 201 -12.01 -10.50 5.97
N LEU A 202 -11.53 -9.28 6.24
CA LEU A 202 -10.78 -8.96 7.46
C LEU A 202 -11.59 -9.27 8.72
N LEU A 203 -12.87 -8.87 8.76
CA LEU A 203 -13.74 -9.13 9.91
C LEU A 203 -13.95 -10.63 10.13
N ALA A 204 -14.18 -11.40 9.07
CA ALA A 204 -14.39 -12.85 9.18
C ALA A 204 -13.13 -13.58 9.62
N CYS A 205 -11.98 -13.18 9.10
CA CYS A 205 -10.69 -13.77 9.45
C CYS A 205 -10.29 -13.43 10.89
N LEU A 206 -10.53 -12.19 11.34
CA LEU A 206 -10.28 -11.78 12.71
C LEU A 206 -11.11 -12.60 13.71
N ASP A 207 -12.41 -12.76 13.44
CA ASP A 207 -13.32 -13.55 14.28
C ASP A 207 -12.96 -15.04 14.29
N ALA A 208 -12.40 -15.57 13.20
CA ALA A 208 -11.99 -16.97 13.10
C ALA A 208 -10.54 -17.25 13.51
N GLY A 209 -9.73 -16.23 13.80
CA GLY A 209 -8.29 -16.37 14.03
C GLY A 209 -7.50 -16.83 12.79
N VAL A 210 -8.00 -16.55 11.58
CA VAL A 210 -7.33 -16.88 10.31
C VAL A 210 -6.42 -15.71 9.92
N PRO A 211 -5.14 -15.95 9.58
CA PRO A 211 -4.24 -14.88 9.14
C PRO A 211 -4.72 -14.27 7.82
N VAL A 212 -4.32 -13.02 7.60
CA VAL A 212 -4.62 -12.27 6.38
C VAL A 212 -3.32 -11.79 5.74
N GLN A 213 -3.26 -11.74 4.42
CA GLN A 213 -2.14 -11.20 3.66
C GLN A 213 -2.58 -10.17 2.62
N TYR A 214 -1.60 -9.38 2.18
CA TYR A 214 -1.71 -8.45 1.07
C TYR A 214 -0.49 -8.59 0.16
N TRP A 215 -0.72 -8.70 -1.14
CA TRP A 215 0.32 -8.77 -2.16
C TRP A 215 0.87 -7.38 -2.45
N VAL A 216 2.12 -7.18 -2.07
CA VAL A 216 2.86 -5.95 -2.31
C VAL A 216 3.55 -6.08 -3.65
N ALA A 217 3.13 -5.29 -4.64
CA ALA A 217 3.76 -5.22 -5.95
C ALA A 217 4.17 -3.78 -6.29
N PRO A 218 5.31 -3.57 -6.99
CA PRO A 218 5.66 -2.28 -7.56
C PRO A 218 4.58 -1.77 -8.51
N ARG A 219 4.47 -0.45 -8.62
CA ARG A 219 3.49 0.22 -9.49
C ARG A 219 4.18 1.02 -10.58
N ASP A 220 3.59 1.00 -11.76
CA ASP A 220 4.07 1.72 -12.92
C ASP A 220 3.79 3.24 -12.81
N ARG A 221 4.02 4.00 -13.90
CA ARG A 221 3.76 5.45 -13.91
C ARG A 221 2.27 5.82 -13.88
N ARG A 222 1.38 4.89 -14.23
CA ARG A 222 -0.08 5.04 -14.20
C ARG A 222 -0.67 4.63 -12.85
N GLY A 223 0.13 3.95 -12.03
CA GLY A 223 -0.28 3.42 -10.73
C GLY A 223 -0.72 1.96 -10.78
N ASP A 224 -0.57 1.32 -11.94
CA ASP A 224 -0.94 -0.07 -12.18
C ASP A 224 0.15 -0.99 -11.59
N PRO A 225 -0.23 -2.02 -10.82
CA PRO A 225 0.75 -2.99 -10.32
C PRO A 225 1.37 -3.77 -11.47
N PHE A 226 2.64 -4.13 -11.36
CA PHE A 226 3.31 -5.04 -12.28
C PHE A 226 4.11 -6.10 -11.51
N SER A 227 4.21 -7.31 -12.07
CA SER A 227 4.97 -8.40 -11.48
C SER A 227 6.47 -8.06 -11.48
N SER A 228 7.11 -8.20 -10.32
CA SER A 228 8.52 -7.91 -10.09
C SER A 228 9.10 -8.98 -9.16
N PRO A 229 10.41 -9.29 -9.25
CA PRO A 229 11.08 -10.12 -8.24
C PRO A 229 10.97 -9.57 -6.81
N ASP A 230 10.72 -8.27 -6.66
CA ASP A 230 10.51 -7.62 -5.36
C ASP A 230 9.07 -7.76 -4.84
N SER A 231 8.16 -8.34 -5.61
CA SER A 231 6.78 -8.56 -5.20
C SER A 231 6.69 -9.70 -4.18
N CYS A 232 5.88 -9.52 -3.13
CA CYS A 232 5.75 -10.53 -2.08
C CYS A 232 4.42 -10.46 -1.33
N ALA A 233 4.03 -11.57 -0.72
CA ALA A 233 2.92 -11.64 0.21
C ALA A 233 3.34 -11.07 1.56
N MET A 234 2.71 -9.98 1.98
CA MET A 234 2.91 -9.37 3.29
C MET A 234 1.78 -9.81 4.23
N GLN A 235 2.13 -10.39 5.37
CA GLN A 235 1.16 -10.69 6.42
C GLN A 235 0.60 -9.39 7.02
N VAL A 236 -0.72 -9.31 7.06
CA VAL A 236 -1.45 -8.22 7.71
C VAL A 236 -1.59 -8.59 9.17
N VAL A 237 -0.98 -7.78 10.05
CA VAL A 237 -1.09 -7.97 11.50
C VAL A 237 -2.50 -7.58 11.92
N VAL A 238 -3.35 -8.58 12.18
CA VAL A 238 -4.65 -8.39 12.80
C VAL A 238 -4.56 -8.99 14.21
N ARG A 239 -4.59 -8.15 15.25
CA ARG A 239 -4.60 -8.61 16.63
C ARG A 239 -6.04 -8.84 17.05
N THR A 240 -6.34 -10.03 17.55
CA THR A 240 -7.57 -10.28 18.32
C THR A 240 -7.55 -9.39 19.56
N LEU A 241 -8.68 -8.71 19.80
CA LEU A 241 -8.93 -7.88 21.00
C LEU A 241 -9.24 -8.76 22.21
#